data_AF-A0A4R6L5G9-F1
#
_entry.id   AF-A0A4R6L5G9-F1
#
_cell.length_a   1.000
_cell.length_b   1.000
_cell.length_c   1.000
_cell.angle_alpha   90.00
_cell.angle_beta   90.00
_cell.angle_gamma   90.00
#
_symmetry.space_group_name_H-M   'P 1'
#
loop_
_entity.id
_entity.type
_entity.pdbx_description
1 polymer ?
#
loop_
_entity_poly.entity_id
_entity_poly.type
_entity_poly.pdbx_seq_one_letter_code
_entity_poly.pdbx_strand_id
1 'polypeptide(L)' 'MFPLSMSHQRDKFVGALGRIVSHAGRGCPADWSWIVPPMSGSQAPVFHRYYEADNQTPNFVNDPKATCRSLRGGPPAFP' A
#
# COMPACT_ATOMS: atom_id res chain seq x y z
N MET A 1 -7.91 -26.03 -5.33
CA MET A 1 -7.62 -25.37 -6.62
C MET A 1 -8.23 -23.97 -6.55
N PHE A 2 -7.45 -22.96 -6.18
CA PHE A 2 -7.95 -21.59 -6.01
C PHE A 2 -8.21 -20.95 -7.39
N PRO A 3 -9.34 -20.26 -7.61
CA PRO A 3 -9.74 -19.81 -8.95
C PRO A 3 -8.83 -18.71 -9.52
N LEU A 4 -8.51 -18.81 -10.81
CA LEU A 4 -7.63 -17.91 -11.61
C LEU A 4 -8.01 -16.42 -11.61
N SER A 5 -9.15 -16.02 -11.02
CA SER A 5 -9.60 -14.63 -11.00
C SER A 5 -8.79 -13.75 -10.03
N MET A 6 -8.28 -14.32 -8.92
CA MET A 6 -7.55 -13.55 -7.90
C MET A 6 -6.05 -13.33 -8.20
N SER A 7 -5.47 -13.93 -9.25
CA SER A 7 -4.06 -13.71 -9.62
C SER A 7 -3.83 -12.39 -10.35
N HIS A 8 -4.85 -11.84 -11.03
CA HIS A 8 -4.71 -10.64 -11.85
C HIS A 8 -4.28 -9.40 -11.04
N GLN A 9 -4.88 -9.17 -9.87
CA GLN A 9 -4.55 -7.99 -9.06
C GLN A 9 -3.12 -8.06 -8.49
N ARG A 10 -2.71 -9.26 -8.04
CA ARG A 10 -1.34 -9.51 -7.55
C ARG A 10 -0.30 -9.26 -8.64
N ASP A 11 -0.54 -9.78 -9.84
CA ASP A 11 0.43 -9.67 -10.94
C ASP A 11 0.55 -8.23 -11.46
N LYS A 12 -0.56 -7.47 -11.47
CA LYS A 12 -0.54 -6.03 -11.77
C LYS A 12 0.25 -5.24 -10.74
N PHE A 13 0.08 -5.53 -9.45
CA PHE A 13 0.80 -4.86 -8.38
C PHE A 13 2.32 -5.10 -8.48
N VAL A 14 2.75 -6.35 -8.67
CA VAL A 14 4.17 -6.70 -8.82
C VAL A 14 4.79 -6.05 -10.07
N GLY A 15 4.05 -6.02 -11.18
CA GLY A 15 4.49 -5.33 -12.40
C GLY A 15 4.64 -3.81 -12.20
N ALA A 16 3.73 -3.18 -11.45
CA ALA A 16 3.84 -1.76 -11.11
C ALA A 16 5.07 -1.48 -10.23
N LEU A 17 5.33 -2.31 -9.20
CA LEU A 17 6.54 -2.19 -8.38
C LEU A 17 7.82 -2.29 -9.22
N GLY A 18 7.88 -3.25 -10.14
CA GLY A 18 9.03 -3.39 -11.05
C GLY A 18 9.25 -2.13 -11.90
N ARG A 19 8.17 -1.54 -12.44
CA ARG A 19 8.26 -0.30 -13.21
C ARG A 19 8.74 0.87 -12.36
N ILE A 20 8.21 1.02 -11.14
CA ILE A 20 8.58 2.10 -10.22
C ILE A 20 10.05 2.03 -9.84
N VAL A 21 10.54 0.86 -9.42
CA VAL A 21 11.96 0.67 -9.05
C VAL A 21 12.88 0.98 -10.22
N SER A 22 12.55 0.49 -11.42
CA SER A 22 13.38 0.73 -12.61
C SER A 22 13.37 2.18 -13.09
N HIS A 23 12.23 2.89 -13.00
CA HIS A 23 12.13 4.28 -13.46
C HIS A 23 12.59 5.32 -12.43
N ALA A 24 12.42 5.05 -11.13
CA ALA A 24 12.72 6.03 -10.10
C ALA A 24 14.21 6.09 -9.73
N GLY A 25 15.01 5.09 -10.11
CA GLY A 25 16.42 4.99 -9.71
C GLY A 25 16.63 4.94 -8.18
N ARG A 26 15.54 4.82 -7.41
CA ARG A 26 15.46 4.72 -5.96
C ARG A 26 14.63 3.48 -5.62
N GLY A 27 14.87 2.90 -4.45
CA GLY A 27 14.03 1.84 -3.90
C GLY A 27 12.56 2.28 -3.84
N CYS A 28 11.63 1.32 -3.87
CA CYS A 28 10.21 1.59 -3.72
C CYS A 28 9.88 1.66 -2.23
N PRO A 29 9.59 2.85 -1.67
CA PRO A 29 9.20 2.93 -0.26
C PRO A 29 7.84 2.26 -0.09
N ALA A 30 7.79 1.18 0.67
CA ALA A 30 6.57 0.41 0.89
C ALA A 30 6.60 -0.25 2.27
N ASP A 31 5.48 -0.14 2.98
CA ASP A 31 5.30 -0.89 4.22
C ASP A 31 4.99 -2.35 3.88
N TRP A 32 5.91 -3.25 4.23
CA TRP A 32 5.78 -4.69 4.01
C TRP A 32 4.49 -5.26 4.63
N SER A 33 4.09 -4.78 5.81
CA SER A 33 2.87 -5.22 6.50
C SER A 33 1.60 -4.90 5.73
N TRP A 34 1.63 -3.87 4.87
CA TRP A 34 0.45 -3.39 4.16
C TRP A 34 0.30 -4.03 2.77
N ILE A 35 1.41 -4.50 2.18
CA ILE A 35 1.43 -5.04 0.81
C ILE A 35 1.38 -6.58 0.76
N VAL A 36 1.78 -7.25 1.85
CA VAL A 36 1.68 -8.70 1.94
C VAL A 36 0.21 -9.08 2.18
N PRO A 37 -0.37 -9.99 1.38
CA PRO A 37 -1.76 -10.37 1.57
C PRO A 37 -1.95 -11.08 2.94
N PRO A 38 -3.06 -10.82 3.65
CA PRO A 38 -3.32 -11.36 4.99
C PRO A 38 -3.52 -12.88 5.00
N MET A 39 -3.78 -13.49 3.83
CA MET A 39 -3.77 -14.93 3.63
C MET A 39 -2.73 -15.32 2.60
N SER A 40 -2.03 -16.42 2.86
CA SER A 40 -0.99 -16.95 1.97
C SER A 40 0.13 -15.94 1.64
N GLY A 41 0.55 -15.14 2.62
CA GLY A 41 1.58 -14.12 2.45
C GLY A 41 2.84 -14.65 1.75
N SER A 42 3.37 -15.80 2.20
CA SER A 42 4.58 -16.42 1.64
C SER A 42 4.46 -16.92 0.20
N GLN A 43 3.25 -17.05 -0.33
CA GLN A 43 3.04 -17.46 -1.73
C GLN A 43 3.11 -16.25 -2.68
N ALA A 44 3.10 -15.03 -2.15
CA ALA A 44 3.21 -13.82 -2.95
C ALA A 44 4.68 -13.43 -3.13
N PRO A 45 5.12 -13.04 -4.35
CA PRO A 45 6.52 -12.67 -4.62
C PRO A 45 6.98 -11.41 -3.87
N VAL A 46 6.03 -10.64 -3.32
CA VAL A 46 6.33 -9.48 -2.46
C VAL A 46 6.84 -9.89 -1.07
N PHE A 47 6.53 -11.10 -0.60
CA PHE A 47 6.93 -11.58 0.72
C PHE A 47 8.44 -11.74 0.86
N HIS A 48 9.11 -12.18 -0.22
CA HIS A 48 10.55 -12.46 -0.24
C HIS A 48 11.42 -11.23 -0.60
N ARG A 49 10.83 -10.02 -0.62
CA ARG A 49 11.55 -8.79 -0.96
C ARG A 49 11.63 -7.87 0.25
N TYR A 50 12.77 -7.19 0.38
CA TYR A 50 12.95 -6.11 1.34
C TYR A 50 12.42 -4.80 0.77
N TYR A 51 11.69 -4.07 1.59
CA TYR A 51 11.19 -2.73 1.31
C TYR A 51 11.55 -1.82 2.47
N GLU A 52 11.97 -0.60 2.16
CA GLU A 52 12.20 0.44 3.16
C GLU A 52 10.89 1.22 3.35
N ALA A 53 10.48 1.46 4.59
CA ALA A 53 9.28 2.22 4.90
C ALA A 53 9.61 3.72 5.07
N ASP A 54 10.09 4.37 4.01
CA ASP A 54 10.44 5.78 4.06
C ASP A 54 9.22 6.69 3.88
N ASN A 55 9.09 7.71 4.73
CA ASN A 55 8.03 8.71 4.65
C ASN A 55 8.41 9.85 3.68
N GLN A 56 8.13 9.67 2.39
CA GLN A 56 8.44 10.64 1.32
C GLN A 56 7.36 11.71 1.17
N THR A 57 7.73 12.95 0.82
CA THR A 57 6.76 14.03 0.51
C THR A 57 6.72 14.37 -0.98
N PRO A 58 5.56 14.69 -1.57
CA PRO A 58 4.24 14.80 -0.92
C PRO A 58 3.66 13.42 -0.54
N ASN A 59 2.94 13.35 0.59
CA ASN A 59 2.33 12.10 1.08
C ASN A 59 0.86 12.25 1.46
N PHE A 60 0.15 11.13 1.51
CA PHE A 60 -1.16 11.00 2.15
C PHE A 60 -0.97 10.64 3.63
N VAL A 61 -1.54 11.45 4.52
CA VAL A 61 -1.43 11.26 5.98
C VAL A 61 -2.82 11.22 6.63
N ASN A 62 -2.92 10.51 7.75
CA ASN A 62 -4.13 10.52 8.55
C ASN A 62 -4.33 11.90 9.21
N ASP A 63 -5.53 12.47 9.08
CA ASP A 63 -5.89 13.74 9.72
C ASP A 63 -6.62 13.48 11.06
N PRO A 64 -6.00 13.78 12.22
CA PRO A 64 -6.63 13.60 13.52
C PRO A 64 -7.94 14.39 13.68
N LYS A 65 -8.06 15.55 13.01
CA LYS A 65 -9.29 16.36 13.05
C LYS A 65 -10.40 15.69 12.24
N ALA A 66 -10.09 15.05 11.12
CA ALA A 66 -11.06 14.24 10.38
C ALA A 66 -11.52 13.03 11.21
N THR A 67 -10.59 12.29 11.83
CA THR A 67 -10.91 11.16 12.71
C THR A 67 -11.79 11.57 13.89
N CYS A 68 -11.42 12.65 14.59
CA CYS A 68 -12.20 13.16 15.71
C CYS A 68 -13.65 13.48 15.32
N ARG A 69 -13.84 14.15 14.18
CA ARG A 69 -15.18 14.47 13.66
C ARG A 69 -15.99 13.23 13.27
N SER A 70 -15.35 12.23 12.66
CA SER A 70 -16.02 10.96 12.33
C SER A 70 -16.47 10.21 13.58
N LEU A 71 -15.71 10.27 14.68
CA LEU A 71 -16.01 9.51 15.90
C LEU A 71 -16.93 10.24 16.86
N ARG A 72 -16.81 11.57 16.97
CA ARG A 72 -17.52 12.38 17.98
C ARG A 72 -18.67 13.22 17.39
N GLY A 73 -18.77 13.29 16.07
CA GLY A 73 -19.62 14.26 15.40
C GLY A 73 -19.03 15.67 15.46
N GLY A 74 -19.29 16.47 14.43
CA GLY A 74 -18.85 17.85 14.33
C GLY A 74 -19.17 18.45 12.97
N PRO A 75 -19.09 19.78 12.83
CA PRO A 75 -19.33 20.45 11.56
C PRO A 75 -18.32 19.99 10.48
N PRO A 76 -18.69 20.05 9.19
CA PRO A 76 -17.78 19.72 8.10
C PRO A 76 -16.55 20.65 8.11
N ALA A 77 -15.43 20.17 7.58
CA ALA A 77 -14.15 20.91 7.64
C ALA A 77 -14.15 22.07 6.65
N PHE A 78 -14.95 21.88 5.61
CA PHE A 78 -15.14 22.79 4.51
C PHE A 78 -16.64 23.10 4.47
N PRO A 79 -17.01 24.35 4.19
CA PRO A 79 -18.41 24.76 4.10
C PRO A 79 -19.17 24.03 2.99
#